data_AF-A0AA96ETN3-F1
#
_entry.id   AF-A0AA96ETN3-F1
#
_cell.length_a   1.000
_cell.length_b   1.000
_cell.length_c   1.000
_cell.angle_alpha   90.00
_cell.angle_beta   90.00
_cell.angle_gamma   90.00
#
_symmetry.space_group_name_H-M   'P 1'
#
loop_
_entity.id
_entity.type
_entity.pdbx_description
1 polymer ?
#
loop_
_entity_poly.entity_id
_entity_poly.type
_entity_poly.pdbx_seq_one_letter_code
_entity_poly.pdbx_strand_id
1 'polypeptide(L)'
;MRIRFCKLNFRQYTATSLDTFCELILGGLYQNAAVFVAPPYSEAEFTATKSAFINAFVEYDKYGPSKLTEFLNAYNALIAMLNSLAAYVNSVALGDASKIVLSGFEPSKEAAQPVPPLVQFTNFTVKRSENAGEVIVNIFPVSNFGVVNYGCICVEGRELSDLSIVNGQLVFPEGIPAVRYDLNKSRRKVFSNLKVGVVYYFYVFGVNTVSVSPLSIPLKLMAA
;
A
#
# COMPACT_ATOMS: atom_id res chain seq x y z
N MET A 1 -10.68 15.63 -19.75
CA MET A 1 -9.26 15.20 -19.73
C MET A 1 -8.77 15.28 -18.28
N ARG A 2 -8.18 14.23 -17.70
CA ARG A 2 -7.65 14.31 -16.32
C ARG A 2 -6.39 15.18 -16.32
N ILE A 3 -6.37 16.18 -15.43
CA ILE A 3 -5.23 17.08 -15.24
C ILE A 3 -4.10 16.28 -14.57
N ARG A 4 -2.89 16.33 -15.14
CA ARG A 4 -1.71 15.66 -14.56
C ARG A 4 -1.22 16.44 -13.33
N PHE A 5 -0.78 15.72 -12.30
CA PHE A 5 -0.25 16.30 -11.07
C PHE A 5 1.02 15.57 -10.60
N CYS A 6 1.85 16.22 -9.79
CA CYS A 6 3.03 15.63 -9.18
C CYS A 6 2.65 14.44 -8.29
N LYS A 7 3.29 13.29 -8.51
CA LYS A 7 3.19 12.13 -7.61
C LYS A 7 3.85 12.46 -6.26
N LEU A 8 3.24 11.95 -5.19
CA LEU A 8 3.71 12.13 -3.81
C LEU A 8 4.36 10.84 -3.25
N ASN A 9 4.93 10.01 -4.13
CA ASN A 9 5.60 8.76 -3.77
C ASN A 9 6.89 8.97 -2.96
N PHE A 10 7.51 10.15 -3.02
CA PHE A 10 8.67 10.51 -2.21
C PHE A 10 8.44 10.36 -0.70
N ARG A 11 7.18 10.37 -0.23
CA ARG A 11 6.79 10.07 1.15
C ARG A 11 7.12 8.64 1.61
N GLN A 12 7.47 7.76 0.67
CA GLN A 12 7.82 6.36 0.93
C GLN A 12 9.30 6.08 0.64
N TYR A 13 10.07 7.09 0.25
CA TYR A 13 11.47 6.90 -0.09
C TYR A 13 12.32 6.65 1.16
N THR A 14 13.36 5.84 0.98
CA THR A 14 14.46 5.72 1.95
C THR A 14 15.25 7.02 1.99
N ALA A 15 16.08 7.22 3.02
CA ALA A 15 16.89 8.43 3.14
C ALA A 15 17.76 8.70 1.89
N THR A 16 18.42 7.66 1.37
CA THR A 16 19.25 7.76 0.15
C THR A 16 18.42 8.12 -1.09
N SER A 17 17.26 7.48 -1.27
CA SER A 17 16.38 7.79 -2.41
C SER A 17 15.80 9.19 -2.29
N LEU A 18 15.52 9.66 -1.07
CA LEU A 18 15.00 11.00 -0.82
C LEU A 18 16.08 12.07 -1.08
N ASP A 19 17.34 11.83 -0.72
CA ASP A 19 18.46 12.72 -1.04
C ASP A 19 18.64 12.87 -2.56
N THR A 20 18.70 11.75 -3.29
CA THR A 20 18.78 11.75 -4.76
C THR A 20 17.60 12.50 -5.37
N PHE A 21 16.40 12.30 -4.83
CA PHE A 21 15.21 13.03 -5.29
C PHE A 21 15.32 14.54 -5.03
N CYS A 22 15.88 14.96 -3.90
CA CYS A 22 16.10 16.38 -3.62
C CYS A 22 17.10 17.03 -4.58
N GLU A 23 18.13 16.30 -5.04
CA GLU A 23 19.03 16.79 -6.10
C GLU A 23 18.29 17.03 -7.43
N LEU A 24 17.34 16.16 -7.79
CA LEU A 24 16.51 16.36 -8.97
C LEU A 24 15.65 17.63 -8.86
N ILE A 25 15.14 17.94 -7.66
CA ILE A 25 14.38 19.17 -7.41
C ILE A 25 15.29 20.40 -7.48
N LEU A 26 16.51 20.34 -6.93
CA LEU A 26 17.49 21.42 -7.05
C LEU A 26 17.82 21.72 -8.52
N GLY A 27 18.21 20.69 -9.28
CA GLY A 27 18.54 20.82 -10.69
C GLY A 27 17.34 21.13 -11.59
N GLY A 28 16.14 20.75 -11.18
CA GLY A 28 14.90 20.96 -11.93
C GLY A 28 14.23 22.28 -11.60
N LEU A 29 13.70 22.41 -10.39
CA LEU A 29 12.88 23.54 -9.99
C LEU A 29 13.69 24.85 -9.88
N TYR A 30 14.85 24.83 -9.22
CA TYR A 30 15.60 26.06 -8.93
C TYR A 30 16.47 26.55 -10.11
N GLN A 31 16.96 25.65 -10.96
CA GLN A 31 17.72 26.03 -12.16
C GLN A 31 16.83 26.49 -13.33
N ASN A 32 15.50 26.37 -13.22
CA ASN A 32 14.54 26.78 -14.27
C ASN A 32 13.66 27.97 -13.82
N ALA A 33 14.29 29.02 -13.29
CA ALA A 33 13.60 30.19 -12.72
C ALA A 33 12.66 30.93 -13.71
N ALA A 34 12.90 30.82 -15.02
CA ALA A 34 11.99 31.39 -16.03
C ALA A 34 10.61 30.70 -16.06
N VAL A 35 10.56 29.42 -15.67
CA VAL A 35 9.31 28.65 -15.56
C VAL A 35 8.79 28.70 -14.13
N PHE A 36 9.69 28.61 -13.13
CA PHE A 36 9.36 28.56 -11.71
C PHE A 36 9.78 29.86 -11.01
N VAL A 37 9.05 30.95 -11.27
CA VAL A 37 9.46 32.32 -10.90
C VAL A 37 9.49 32.58 -9.39
N ALA A 38 8.58 31.99 -8.61
CA ALA A 38 8.48 32.27 -7.17
C ALA A 38 8.08 31.02 -6.37
N PRO A 39 8.99 30.06 -6.18
CA PRO A 39 8.73 28.92 -5.32
C PRO A 39 8.45 29.38 -3.88
N PRO A 40 7.59 28.64 -3.12
CA PRO A 40 7.24 28.99 -1.74
C PRO A 40 8.41 28.93 -0.75
N TYR A 41 9.51 28.28 -1.13
CA TYR A 41 10.76 28.24 -0.38
C TYR A 41 11.90 28.58 -1.33
N SER A 42 12.83 29.40 -0.87
CA SER A 42 14.06 29.70 -1.61
C SER A 42 14.97 28.48 -1.73
N GLU A 43 15.89 28.51 -2.69
CA GLU A 43 16.90 27.45 -2.87
C GLU A 43 17.74 27.26 -1.60
N ALA A 44 18.04 28.36 -0.90
CA ALA A 44 18.80 28.34 0.35
C ALA A 44 18.03 27.62 1.47
N GLU A 45 16.73 27.90 1.65
CA GLU A 45 15.88 27.23 2.64
C GLU A 45 15.71 25.74 2.33
N PHE A 46 15.54 25.38 1.06
CA PHE A 46 15.47 24.00 0.63
C PHE A 46 16.77 23.24 0.92
N THR A 47 17.91 23.84 0.54
CA THR A 47 19.23 23.26 0.78
C THR A 47 19.49 23.09 2.28
N ALA A 48 19.15 24.08 3.10
CA ALA A 48 19.30 23.98 4.55
C ALA A 48 18.44 22.86 5.16
N THR A 49 17.20 22.72 4.71
CA THR A 49 16.27 21.67 5.19
C THR A 49 16.76 20.28 4.76
N LYS A 50 17.26 20.15 3.53
CA LYS A 50 17.89 18.94 3.02
C LYS A 50 19.13 18.56 3.84
N SER A 51 20.04 19.50 4.09
CA SER A 51 21.24 19.24 4.89
C SER A 51 20.90 18.85 6.34
N ALA A 52 19.90 19.49 6.95
CA ALA A 52 19.44 19.12 8.28
C ALA A 52 18.92 17.67 8.33
N PHE A 53 18.16 17.26 7.31
CA PHE A 53 17.70 15.88 7.16
C PHE A 53 18.87 14.88 7.03
N ILE A 54 19.84 15.15 6.15
CA ILE A 54 21.00 14.27 5.94
C ILE A 54 21.81 14.14 7.23
N ASN A 55 22.09 15.25 7.91
CA ASN A 55 22.83 15.24 9.17
C ASN A 55 22.10 14.44 10.25
N ALA A 56 20.78 14.63 10.40
CA ALA A 56 19.98 13.88 11.35
C ALA A 56 19.94 12.37 11.03
N PHE A 57 19.93 12.00 9.75
CA PHE A 57 20.02 10.61 9.32
C PHE A 57 21.38 9.98 9.67
N VAL A 58 22.48 10.67 9.40
CA VAL A 58 23.84 10.19 9.75
C VAL A 58 23.99 9.98 11.26
N GLU A 59 23.47 10.91 12.07
CA GLU A 59 23.46 10.77 13.53
C GLU A 59 22.61 9.57 13.99
N TYR A 60 21.44 9.37 13.37
CA TYR A 60 20.60 8.22 13.66
C TYR A 60 21.23 6.88 13.27
N ASP A 61 21.88 6.81 12.10
CA ASP A 61 22.59 5.61 11.66
C ASP A 61 23.72 5.23 12.64
N LYS A 62 24.40 6.22 13.20
CA LYS A 62 25.50 6.03 14.15
C LYS A 62 25.06 5.72 15.58
N TYR A 63 24.05 6.42 16.10
CA TYR A 63 23.66 6.39 17.51
C TYR A 63 22.30 5.69 17.77
N GLY A 64 21.64 5.23 16.72
CA GLY A 64 20.42 4.42 16.78
C GLY A 64 19.24 5.13 17.45
N PRO A 65 18.43 4.42 18.27
CA PRO A 65 17.17 4.94 18.82
C PRO A 65 17.29 6.26 19.60
N SER A 66 18.46 6.58 20.14
CA SER A 66 18.71 7.84 20.86
C SER A 66 18.56 9.10 20.00
N LYS A 67 18.63 8.97 18.67
CA LYS A 67 18.50 10.06 17.68
C LYS A 67 17.25 9.95 16.81
N LEU A 68 16.35 9.01 17.13
CA LEU A 68 15.17 8.72 16.33
C LEU A 68 14.25 9.95 16.22
N THR A 69 14.05 10.68 17.33
CA THR A 69 13.17 11.84 17.37
C THR A 69 13.67 12.97 16.46
N GLU A 70 14.96 13.30 16.53
CA GLU A 70 15.57 14.32 15.68
C GLU A 70 15.50 13.95 14.20
N PHE A 71 15.76 12.68 13.87
CA PHE A 71 15.63 12.16 12.51
C PHE A 71 14.18 12.28 12.00
N LEU A 72 13.19 11.82 12.77
CA LEU A 72 11.78 11.90 12.36
C LEU A 72 11.30 13.35 12.20
N ASN A 73 11.75 14.27 13.05
CA ASN A 73 11.43 15.69 12.94
C ASN A 73 12.00 16.29 11.64
N ALA A 74 13.28 16.03 11.35
CA ALA A 74 13.92 16.51 10.13
C ALA A 74 13.30 15.88 8.87
N TYR A 75 12.98 14.59 8.90
CA TYR A 75 12.27 13.89 7.83
C TYR A 75 10.91 14.53 7.56
N ASN A 76 10.10 14.74 8.60
CA ASN A 76 8.78 15.34 8.48
C ASN A 76 8.84 16.77 7.94
N ALA A 77 9.84 17.56 8.36
CA ALA A 77 10.07 18.91 7.85
C ALA A 77 10.38 18.90 6.34
N LEU A 78 11.28 18.02 5.89
CA LEU A 78 11.61 17.86 4.46
C LEU A 78 10.38 17.41 3.65
N ILE A 79 9.62 16.43 4.15
CA ILE A 79 8.39 15.96 3.48
C ILE A 79 7.34 17.08 3.39
N ALA A 80 7.16 17.89 4.44
CA ALA A 80 6.23 19.03 4.43
C ALA A 80 6.63 20.08 3.38
N MET A 81 7.93 20.37 3.27
CA MET A 81 8.48 21.27 2.26
C MET A 81 8.25 20.72 0.84
N LEU A 82 8.58 19.45 0.60
CA LEU A 82 8.37 18.79 -0.70
C LEU A 82 6.89 18.75 -1.10
N ASN A 83 5.96 18.55 -0.16
CA ASN A 83 4.52 18.62 -0.43
C ASN A 83 4.08 20.01 -0.90
N SER A 84 4.61 21.06 -0.27
CA SER A 84 4.30 22.43 -0.63
C SER A 84 4.88 22.81 -2.00
N LEU A 85 6.11 22.36 -2.30
CA LEU A 85 6.73 22.52 -3.61
C LEU A 85 5.95 21.75 -4.69
N ALA A 86 5.49 20.53 -4.42
CA ALA A 86 4.65 19.78 -5.34
C ALA A 86 3.33 20.51 -5.65
N ALA A 87 2.68 21.11 -4.64
CA ALA A 87 1.49 21.92 -4.84
C ALA A 87 1.76 23.16 -5.69
N TYR A 88 2.89 23.84 -5.45
CA TYR A 88 3.34 24.96 -6.28
C TYR A 88 3.59 24.54 -7.74
N VAL A 89 4.35 23.47 -7.98
CA VAL A 89 4.61 22.94 -9.33
C VAL A 89 3.30 22.60 -10.04
N ASN A 90 2.35 21.98 -9.35
CA ASN A 90 1.03 21.70 -9.94
C ASN A 90 0.30 22.97 -10.38
N SER A 91 0.39 24.06 -9.61
CA SER A 91 -0.22 25.35 -9.96
C SER A 91 0.44 26.01 -11.17
N VAL A 92 1.75 25.83 -11.38
CA VAL A 92 2.50 26.36 -12.53
C VAL A 92 2.33 25.47 -13.78
N ALA A 93 2.28 24.16 -13.58
CA ALA A 93 2.20 23.18 -14.66
C ALA A 93 0.81 23.12 -15.30
N LEU A 94 -0.26 23.34 -14.52
CA LEU A 94 -1.66 23.30 -15.00
C LEU A 94 -1.99 22.02 -15.81
N GLY A 95 -1.40 20.88 -15.44
CA GLY A 95 -1.56 19.61 -16.15
C GLY A 95 -0.51 19.28 -17.21
N ASP A 96 0.41 20.20 -17.50
CA ASP A 96 1.54 19.96 -18.40
C ASP A 96 2.59 19.07 -17.73
N ALA A 97 2.68 17.82 -18.18
CA ALA A 97 3.67 16.88 -17.66
C ALA A 97 5.10 17.29 -17.94
N SER A 98 5.38 17.99 -19.04
CA SER A 98 6.74 18.41 -19.36
C SER A 98 7.25 19.39 -18.31
N LYS A 99 6.38 20.31 -17.83
CA LYS A 99 6.70 21.20 -16.70
C LYS A 99 6.86 20.45 -15.38
N ILE A 100 6.03 19.43 -15.12
CA ILE A 100 6.18 18.59 -13.92
C ILE A 100 7.54 17.87 -13.95
N VAL A 101 7.90 17.23 -15.07
CA VAL A 101 9.20 16.56 -15.23
C VAL A 101 10.35 17.55 -15.12
N LEU A 102 10.23 18.74 -15.72
CA LEU A 102 11.25 19.78 -15.67
C LEU A 102 11.57 20.22 -14.23
N SER A 103 10.58 20.23 -13.34
CA SER A 103 10.79 20.56 -11.92
C SER A 103 11.52 19.47 -11.11
N GLY A 104 11.72 18.28 -11.68
CA GLY A 104 12.26 17.11 -10.99
C GLY A 104 11.20 16.19 -10.36
N PHE A 105 9.91 16.54 -10.44
CA PHE A 105 8.81 15.68 -9.99
C PHE A 105 8.37 14.68 -11.08
N GLU A 106 7.77 13.56 -10.65
CA GLU A 106 7.17 12.59 -11.58
C GLU A 106 5.66 12.89 -11.80
N PRO A 107 5.16 13.01 -13.03
CA PRO A 107 3.74 13.24 -13.29
C PRO A 107 2.88 12.01 -13.02
N SER A 108 1.65 12.22 -12.58
CA SER A 108 0.60 11.20 -12.49
C SER A 108 0.32 10.59 -13.87
N LYS A 109 0.00 9.29 -13.93
CA LYS A 109 -0.35 8.60 -15.19
C LYS A 109 -1.63 9.19 -15.81
N GLU A 110 -1.68 9.28 -17.14
CA GLU A 110 -2.84 9.81 -17.90
C GLU A 110 -4.11 8.96 -17.74
N ALA A 111 -3.94 7.65 -17.59
CA ALA A 111 -5.02 6.72 -17.34
C ALA A 111 -4.64 5.85 -16.14
N ALA A 112 -5.59 5.65 -15.22
CA ALA A 112 -5.59 4.39 -14.49
C ALA A 112 -5.72 3.32 -15.57
N GLN A 113 -4.72 2.45 -15.71
CA GLN A 113 -4.94 1.21 -16.46
C GLN A 113 -6.22 0.61 -15.87
N PRO A 114 -7.25 0.29 -16.68
CA PRO A 114 -8.48 -0.30 -16.17
C PRO A 114 -8.06 -1.52 -15.37
N VAL A 115 -8.25 -1.46 -14.05
CA VAL A 115 -7.93 -2.62 -13.23
C VAL A 115 -8.99 -3.66 -13.59
N PRO A 116 -8.62 -4.82 -14.14
CA PRO A 116 -9.60 -5.82 -14.51
C PRO A 116 -10.36 -6.30 -13.26
N PRO A 117 -11.63 -6.73 -13.41
CA PRO A 117 -12.35 -7.37 -12.32
C PRO A 117 -11.60 -8.64 -11.88
N LEU A 118 -11.54 -8.88 -10.58
CA LEU A 118 -10.87 -10.05 -10.02
C LEU A 118 -11.61 -11.32 -10.41
N VAL A 119 -10.83 -12.34 -10.78
CA VAL A 119 -11.32 -13.69 -11.01
C VAL A 119 -11.29 -14.50 -9.72
N GLN A 120 -12.01 -15.62 -9.70
CA GLN A 120 -12.00 -16.56 -8.58
C GLN A 120 -10.56 -17.04 -8.30
N PHE A 121 -10.16 -17.05 -7.03
CA PHE A 121 -8.86 -17.58 -6.62
C PHE A 121 -8.87 -19.12 -6.63
N THR A 122 -7.93 -19.72 -7.35
CA THR A 122 -7.76 -21.18 -7.41
C THR A 122 -6.54 -21.66 -6.63
N ASN A 123 -5.59 -20.76 -6.37
CA ASN A 123 -4.29 -21.12 -5.81
C ASN A 123 -4.14 -20.54 -4.40
N PHE A 124 -4.35 -21.39 -3.39
CA PHE A 124 -4.00 -21.12 -2.00
C PHE A 124 -3.71 -22.45 -1.28
N THR A 125 -3.07 -22.39 -0.11
CA THR A 125 -2.81 -23.57 0.71
C THR A 125 -3.34 -23.36 2.12
N VAL A 126 -3.78 -24.44 2.75
CA VAL A 126 -4.23 -24.48 4.14
C VAL A 126 -3.39 -25.52 4.86
N LYS A 127 -2.70 -25.12 5.93
CA LYS A 127 -1.81 -25.99 6.70
C LYS A 127 -2.00 -25.77 8.19
N ARG A 128 -1.80 -26.83 8.98
CA ARG A 128 -1.69 -26.72 10.43
C ARG A 128 -0.41 -25.96 10.78
N SER A 129 -0.48 -25.16 11.84
CA SER A 129 0.74 -24.64 12.47
C SER A 129 1.28 -25.66 13.48
N GLU A 130 2.38 -25.31 14.17
CA GLU A 130 2.89 -26.07 15.31
C GLU A 130 2.02 -25.90 16.56
N ASN A 131 1.18 -24.85 16.62
CA ASN A 131 0.27 -24.59 17.73
C ASN A 131 -1.06 -25.33 17.54
N ALA A 132 -1.51 -25.99 18.61
CA ALA A 132 -2.82 -26.64 18.65
C ALA A 132 -3.96 -25.62 18.48
N GLY A 133 -4.95 -25.96 17.66
CA GLY A 133 -6.07 -25.07 17.34
C GLY A 133 -5.68 -23.90 16.42
N GLU A 134 -4.54 -23.97 15.72
CA GLU A 134 -4.11 -22.94 14.78
C GLU A 134 -3.91 -23.48 13.35
N VAL A 135 -4.52 -22.79 12.39
CA VAL A 135 -4.40 -23.06 10.95
C VAL A 135 -3.91 -21.82 10.23
N ILE A 136 -2.94 -22.02 9.34
CA ILE A 136 -2.35 -21.01 8.48
C ILE A 136 -2.85 -21.20 7.05
N VAL A 137 -3.35 -20.11 6.47
CA VAL A 137 -3.74 -20.07 5.05
C VAL A 137 -2.78 -19.16 4.29
N ASN A 138 -2.15 -19.67 3.24
CA ASN A 138 -1.27 -18.88 2.37
C ASN A 138 -1.91 -18.69 1.00
N ILE A 139 -2.14 -17.42 0.62
CA ILE A 139 -2.75 -17.03 -0.64
C ILE A 139 -1.64 -16.61 -1.62
N PHE A 140 -1.61 -17.21 -2.81
CA PHE A 140 -0.62 -16.86 -3.82
C PHE A 140 -0.95 -15.51 -4.48
N PRO A 141 0.07 -14.71 -4.86
CA PRO A 141 -0.18 -13.42 -5.49
C PRO A 141 -0.82 -13.60 -6.87
N VAL A 142 -1.69 -12.66 -7.23
CA VAL A 142 -2.20 -12.52 -8.60
C VAL A 142 -1.58 -11.31 -9.27
N SER A 143 -1.19 -11.47 -10.54
CA SER A 143 -0.58 -10.41 -11.36
C SER A 143 -1.65 -9.69 -12.18
N ASN A 144 -1.36 -8.45 -12.59
CA ASN A 144 -2.22 -7.65 -13.48
C ASN A 144 -3.56 -7.15 -12.90
N PHE A 145 -3.82 -7.32 -11.60
CA PHE A 145 -5.02 -6.83 -10.93
C PHE A 145 -4.79 -5.59 -10.05
N GLY A 146 -3.66 -4.90 -10.23
CA GLY A 146 -3.29 -3.74 -9.41
C GLY A 146 -3.05 -4.12 -7.95
N VAL A 147 -3.39 -3.22 -7.03
CA VAL A 147 -3.32 -3.49 -5.58
C VAL A 147 -4.53 -4.33 -5.18
N VAL A 148 -4.26 -5.54 -4.66
CA VAL A 148 -5.28 -6.48 -4.21
C VAL A 148 -5.14 -6.68 -2.70
N ASN A 149 -6.24 -6.47 -1.97
CA ASN A 149 -6.38 -6.89 -0.58
C ASN A 149 -6.97 -8.28 -0.54
N TYR A 150 -6.43 -9.16 0.30
CA TYR A 150 -6.86 -10.56 0.38
C TYR A 150 -7.68 -10.78 1.65
N GLY A 151 -8.74 -11.58 1.57
CA GLY A 151 -9.55 -12.02 2.71
C GLY A 151 -9.62 -13.54 2.75
N CYS A 152 -9.84 -14.09 3.94
CA CYS A 152 -10.15 -15.50 4.11
C CYS A 152 -11.30 -15.69 5.10
N ILE A 153 -12.21 -16.60 4.77
CA ILE A 153 -13.35 -17.01 5.58
C ILE A 153 -13.10 -18.45 6.01
N CYS A 154 -13.25 -18.72 7.31
CA CYS A 154 -13.14 -20.03 7.92
C CYS A 154 -14.50 -20.42 8.51
N VAL A 155 -15.03 -21.56 8.09
CA VAL A 155 -16.35 -22.07 8.49
C VAL A 155 -16.17 -23.39 9.23
N GLU A 156 -16.79 -23.51 10.40
CA GLU A 156 -16.73 -24.71 11.25
C GLU A 156 -17.67 -25.83 10.75
N GLY A 157 -17.20 -27.06 10.64
CA GLY A 157 -18.01 -28.29 10.56
C GLY A 157 -18.69 -28.61 9.22
N ARG A 158 -19.11 -27.60 8.43
CA ARG A 158 -19.74 -27.83 7.13
C ARG A 158 -19.32 -26.82 6.07
N GLU A 159 -19.33 -27.29 4.82
CA GLU A 159 -19.20 -26.43 3.65
C GLU A 159 -20.44 -25.55 3.50
N LEU A 160 -20.26 -24.31 3.05
CA LEU A 160 -21.35 -23.45 2.62
C LEU A 160 -21.48 -23.55 1.09
N SER A 161 -22.51 -24.26 0.63
CA SER A 161 -22.83 -24.44 -0.79
C SER A 161 -23.30 -23.14 -1.47
N ASP A 162 -23.91 -22.23 -0.71
CA ASP A 162 -24.56 -21.01 -1.23
C ASP A 162 -23.87 -19.72 -0.78
N LEU A 163 -22.62 -19.80 -0.32
CA LEU A 163 -21.86 -18.61 0.04
C LEU A 163 -21.47 -17.84 -1.21
N SER A 164 -22.08 -16.69 -1.42
CA SER A 164 -21.76 -15.80 -2.54
C SER A 164 -21.58 -14.37 -2.06
N ILE A 165 -20.80 -13.62 -2.81
CA ILE A 165 -20.65 -12.17 -2.64
C ILE A 165 -21.49 -11.51 -3.73
N VAL A 166 -22.64 -10.95 -3.35
CA VAL A 166 -23.55 -10.26 -4.29
C VAL A 166 -23.49 -8.77 -3.98
N ASN A 167 -23.10 -7.95 -4.97
CA ASN A 167 -22.93 -6.50 -4.81
C ASN A 167 -22.02 -6.11 -3.62
N GLY A 168 -20.97 -6.89 -3.39
CA GLY A 168 -20.04 -6.67 -2.28
C GLY A 168 -20.56 -7.07 -0.90
N GLN A 169 -21.78 -7.63 -0.82
CA GLN A 169 -22.34 -8.16 0.41
C GLN A 169 -22.10 -9.66 0.50
N LEU A 170 -21.51 -10.08 1.62
CA LEU A 170 -21.40 -11.49 1.98
C LEU A 170 -22.65 -11.87 2.78
N VAL A 171 -23.50 -12.71 2.18
CA VAL A 171 -24.74 -13.16 2.82
C VAL A 171 -24.54 -14.58 3.32
N PHE A 172 -24.84 -14.80 4.59
CA PHE A 172 -24.80 -16.12 5.20
C PHE A 172 -26.22 -16.70 5.31
N PRO A 173 -26.42 -17.97 4.93
CA PRO A 173 -27.68 -18.66 5.17
C PRO A 173 -28.02 -18.72 6.68
N GLU A 174 -29.29 -18.83 7.03
CA GLU A 174 -29.67 -19.06 8.43
C GLU A 174 -29.15 -20.41 8.96
N GLY A 175 -28.89 -20.47 10.27
CA GLY A 175 -28.43 -21.70 10.93
C GLY A 175 -27.01 -22.13 10.55
N ILE A 176 -26.17 -21.22 10.06
CA ILE A 176 -24.75 -21.50 9.82
C ILE A 176 -23.97 -21.66 11.12
N PRO A 177 -22.95 -22.54 11.13
CA PRO A 177 -22.03 -22.68 12.24
C PRO A 177 -21.16 -21.42 12.40
N ALA A 178 -20.26 -21.44 13.38
CA ALA A 178 -19.33 -20.34 13.61
C ALA A 178 -18.51 -20.02 12.35
N VAL A 179 -18.57 -18.77 11.91
CA VAL A 179 -17.76 -18.23 10.81
C VAL A 179 -16.76 -17.23 11.36
N ARG A 180 -15.51 -17.32 10.89
CA ARG A 180 -14.42 -16.39 11.22
C ARG A 180 -13.85 -15.80 9.94
N TYR A 181 -13.40 -14.56 9.99
CA TYR A 181 -12.81 -13.86 8.86
C TYR A 181 -11.48 -13.22 9.24
N ASP A 182 -10.47 -13.35 8.37
CA ASP A 182 -9.18 -12.66 8.47
C ASP A 182 -9.00 -11.71 7.27
N LEU A 183 -9.14 -10.42 7.54
CA LEU A 183 -9.03 -9.33 6.57
C LEU A 183 -7.70 -8.57 6.68
N ASN A 184 -6.70 -9.09 7.42
CA ASN A 184 -5.39 -8.47 7.48
C ASN A 184 -4.77 -8.35 6.09
N LYS A 185 -4.04 -7.27 5.79
CA LYS A 185 -3.47 -7.05 4.44
C LYS A 185 -2.48 -8.12 3.98
N SER A 186 -1.99 -8.95 4.90
CA SER A 186 -1.10 -10.06 4.60
C SER A 186 -1.79 -11.15 3.76
N ARG A 187 -1.01 -11.77 2.87
CA ARG A 187 -1.40 -12.99 2.13
C ARG A 187 -1.35 -14.24 3.00
N ARG A 188 -0.70 -14.16 4.16
CA ARG A 188 -0.69 -15.20 5.20
C ARG A 188 -1.79 -14.87 6.22
N LYS A 189 -2.77 -15.74 6.34
CA LYS A 189 -3.89 -15.65 7.28
C LYS A 189 -3.70 -16.65 8.39
N VAL A 190 -4.08 -16.28 9.60
CA VAL A 190 -3.92 -17.13 10.78
C VAL A 190 -5.24 -17.21 11.52
N PHE A 191 -5.75 -18.42 11.68
CA PHE A 191 -6.92 -18.71 12.49
C PHE A 191 -6.48 -19.47 13.73
N SER A 192 -6.49 -18.81 14.88
CA SER A 192 -6.16 -19.40 16.18
C SER A 192 -7.43 -19.71 16.99
N ASN A 193 -7.30 -20.47 18.08
CA ASN A 193 -8.41 -20.89 18.95
C ASN A 193 -9.52 -21.66 18.18
N LEU A 194 -9.13 -22.50 17.22
CA LEU A 194 -10.00 -23.47 16.57
C LEU A 194 -10.17 -24.70 17.46
N LYS A 195 -11.33 -25.36 17.39
CA LYS A 195 -11.59 -26.57 18.17
C LYS A 195 -10.82 -27.74 17.56
N VAL A 196 -9.92 -28.32 18.35
CA VAL A 196 -9.15 -29.51 17.96
C VAL A 196 -10.10 -30.65 17.61
N GLY A 197 -9.81 -31.37 16.51
CA GLY A 197 -10.63 -32.46 16.00
C GLY A 197 -11.82 -32.01 15.11
N VAL A 198 -12.05 -30.71 14.96
CA VAL A 198 -13.13 -30.19 14.09
C VAL A 198 -12.61 -29.86 12.70
N VAL A 199 -13.38 -30.23 11.67
CA VAL A 199 -13.11 -29.90 10.27
C VAL A 199 -13.53 -28.46 9.99
N TYR A 200 -12.66 -27.68 9.38
CA TYR A 200 -12.92 -26.31 8.94
C TYR A 200 -12.80 -26.19 7.43
N TYR A 201 -13.62 -25.33 6.84
CA TYR A 201 -13.65 -25.01 5.41
C TYR A 201 -13.17 -23.58 5.19
N PHE A 202 -12.17 -23.40 4.33
CA PHE A 202 -11.49 -22.13 4.11
C PHE A 202 -11.74 -21.62 2.70
N TYR A 203 -12.33 -20.44 2.60
CA TYR A 203 -12.60 -19.72 1.36
C TYR A 203 -11.71 -18.50 1.31
N VAL A 204 -11.12 -18.20 0.16
CA VAL A 204 -10.32 -17.00 -0.06
C VAL A 204 -10.97 -16.12 -1.11
N PHE A 205 -10.82 -14.81 -0.95
CA PHE A 205 -11.26 -13.82 -1.92
C PHE A 205 -10.29 -12.64 -1.94
N GLY A 206 -10.36 -11.85 -3.01
CA GLY A 206 -9.61 -10.62 -3.16
C GLY A 206 -10.53 -9.44 -3.37
N VAL A 207 -10.05 -8.25 -3.03
CA VAL A 207 -10.70 -6.96 -3.29
C VAL A 207 -9.69 -6.04 -3.95
N ASN A 208 -10.05 -5.49 -5.09
CA ASN A 208 -9.31 -4.40 -5.73
C ASN A 208 -10.22 -3.16 -5.83
N THR A 209 -9.76 -2.12 -6.51
CA THR A 209 -10.51 -0.87 -6.65
C THR A 209 -11.78 -0.97 -7.51
N VAL A 210 -12.00 -2.10 -8.19
CA VAL A 210 -13.07 -2.27 -9.20
C VAL A 210 -14.07 -3.36 -8.78
N SER A 211 -13.63 -4.36 -8.03
CA SER A 211 -14.43 -5.57 -7.78
C SER A 211 -14.00 -6.33 -6.53
N VAL A 212 -14.89 -7.20 -6.08
CA VAL A 212 -14.59 -8.31 -5.16
C VAL A 212 -14.58 -9.58 -5.99
N SER A 213 -13.57 -10.43 -5.82
CA SER A 213 -13.54 -11.71 -6.52
C SER A 213 -14.68 -12.61 -6.06
N PRO A 214 -15.15 -13.55 -6.90
CA PRO A 214 -15.86 -14.72 -6.41
C PRO A 214 -15.03 -15.43 -5.34
N LEU A 215 -15.71 -16.09 -4.40
CA LEU A 215 -15.07 -16.93 -3.39
C LEU A 215 -14.40 -18.13 -4.04
N SER A 216 -13.23 -18.52 -3.56
CA SER A 216 -12.56 -19.75 -4.01
C SER A 216 -13.41 -20.99 -3.75
N ILE A 217 -13.10 -22.08 -4.46
CA ILE A 217 -13.47 -23.42 -3.99
C ILE A 217 -12.84 -23.62 -2.60
N PRO A 218 -13.58 -24.12 -1.60
CA PRO A 218 -13.04 -24.25 -0.26
C PRO A 218 -12.00 -25.35 -0.19
N LEU A 219 -10.95 -25.11 0.59
CA LEU A 219 -10.09 -26.17 1.08
C LEU A 219 -10.54 -26.55 2.49
N LYS A 220 -10.62 -27.85 2.77
CA LYS A 220 -10.99 -28.37 4.08
C LYS A 220 -9.77 -28.87 4.85
N LEU A 221 -9.72 -28.59 6.14
CA LEU A 221 -8.66 -29.08 7.03
C LEU A 221 -9.23 -29.28 8.43
N MET A 222 -8.91 -30.41 9.06
CA MET A 222 -9.19 -30.64 10.47
C MET A 222 -8.16 -29.93 11.34
N ALA A 223 -8.60 -29.11 12.29
CA ALA A 223 -7.72 -28.50 13.28
C ALA A 223 -7.12 -29.60 14.18
N ALA A 224 -5.81 -29.57 14.37
CA ALA A 224 -5.09 -30.41 15.34
C ALA A 224 -4.62 -29.56 16.50
#